data_AF-A0A061NYP7-F1
#
_entry.id   AF-A0A061NYP7-F1
#
_cell.length_a   1.000
_cell.length_b   1.000
_cell.length_c   1.000
_cell.angle_alpha   90.00
_cell.angle_beta   90.00
_cell.angle_gamma   90.00
#
_symmetry.space_group_name_H-M   'P 1'
#
loop_
_entity.id
_entity.type
_entity.pdbx_description
1 polymer ?
#
loop_
_entity_poly.entity_id
_entity_poly.type
_entity_poly.pdbx_seq_one_letter_code
_entity_poly.pdbx_strand_id
1 'polypeptide(L)' 'MTIDEAKQQLQMLKADYARVQGDLEKIESIGGNVRPVTRQLKQLEEEIQVARQTVNELEQ' A
#
# COMPACT_ATOMS: atom_id res chain seq x y z
N MET A 1 -17.60 7.29 6.71
CA MET A 1 -16.19 7.13 7.08
C MET A 1 -15.79 8.34 7.91
N THR A 2 -15.23 8.13 9.09
CA THR A 2 -14.65 9.17 9.94
C THR A 2 -13.19 9.40 9.57
N ILE A 3 -12.62 10.52 10.04
CA ILE A 3 -11.18 10.79 9.87
C ILE A 3 -10.31 9.69 10.49
N ASP A 4 -10.69 9.16 11.64
CA ASP A 4 -9.94 8.09 12.32
C ASP A 4 -9.99 6.78 11.52
N GLU A 5 -11.17 6.43 10.98
CA GLU A 5 -11.32 5.27 10.09
C GLU A 5 -10.46 5.41 8.82
N ALA A 6 -10.43 6.60 8.22
CA ALA A 6 -9.61 6.88 7.05
C ALA A 6 -8.09 6.79 7.36
N LYS A 7 -7.66 7.29 8.52
CA LYS A 7 -6.27 7.19 8.99
C LYS A 7 -5.88 5.74 9.28
N GLN A 8 -6.76 4.96 9.89
CA GLN A 8 -6.57 3.53 10.11
C GLN A 8 -6.45 2.77 8.79
N GLN A 9 -7.33 3.04 7.82
CA GLN A 9 -7.25 2.44 6.49
C GLN A 9 -5.93 2.76 5.80
N LEU A 10 -5.51 4.04 5.83
CA LEU A 10 -4.22 4.45 5.27
C LEU A 10 -3.04 3.75 5.96
N GLN A 11 -3.10 3.56 7.28
CA GLN A 11 -2.07 2.84 8.01
C GLN A 11 -2.00 1.36 7.61
N MET A 12 -3.15 0.70 7.45
CA MET A 12 -3.21 -0.70 7.00
C MET A 12 -2.63 -0.85 5.59
N LEU A 13 -3.03 0.01 4.65
CA LEU A 13 -2.50 -0.03 3.28
C LEU A 13 -0.98 0.16 3.24
N LYS A 14 -0.43 1.07 4.06
CA LYS A 14 1.02 1.25 4.19
C LYS A 14 1.73 0.02 4.77
N ALA A 15 1.12 -0.65 5.75
CA ALA A 15 1.67 -1.87 6.33
C ALA A 15 1.66 -3.02 5.31
N ASP A 16 0.59 -3.16 4.54
CA ASP A 16 0.51 -4.14 3.45
C ASP A 16 1.53 -3.86 2.36
N TYR A 17 1.70 -2.60 1.95
CA TYR A 17 2.75 -2.21 1.00
C TYR A 17 4.14 -2.63 1.49
N ALA A 18 4.49 -2.34 2.75
CA ALA A 18 5.78 -2.74 3.32
C ALA A 18 5.97 -4.26 3.34
N ARG A 19 4.92 -5.02 3.65
CA ARG A 19 4.96 -6.50 3.64
C ARG A 19 5.19 -7.03 2.23
N VAL A 20 4.42 -6.55 1.25
CA VAL A 20 4.53 -6.98 -0.15
C VAL A 20 5.88 -6.60 -0.74
N GLN A 21 6.46 -5.46 -0.35
CA GLN A 21 7.81 -5.07 -0.74
C GLN A 21 8.86 -6.04 -0.17
N GLY A 22 8.73 -6.45 1.09
CA GLY A 22 9.61 -7.48 1.66
C GLY A 22 9.48 -8.84 0.97
N ASP A 23 8.28 -9.19 0.49
CA ASP A 23 8.07 -10.40 -0.31
C ASP A 23 8.69 -10.29 -1.72
N LEU A 24 8.65 -9.09 -2.32
CA LEU A 24 9.34 -8.80 -3.58
C LEU A 24 10.85 -9.04 -3.44
N GLU A 25 11.49 -8.48 -2.41
CA GLU A 25 12.93 -8.64 -2.17
C GLU A 25 13.33 -10.11 -2.04
N LYS A 26 12.51 -10.92 -1.35
CA LYS A 26 12.73 -12.37 -1.24
C LYS A 26 12.62 -13.06 -2.60
N ILE A 27 11.59 -12.74 -3.39
CA ILE A 27 11.39 -13.32 -4.73
C ILE A 27 12.56 -12.96 -5.65
N GLU A 28 13.04 -11.72 -5.58
CA GLU A 28 14.22 -11.26 -6.33
C GLU A 28 15.47 -12.04 -5.92
N SER A 29 15.68 -12.26 -4.63
CA SER A 29 16.86 -12.97 -4.12
C SER A 29 16.99 -14.42 -4.63
N ILE A 30 15.87 -15.06 -4.96
CA ILE A 30 15.83 -16.43 -5.50
C ILE A 30 15.69 -16.47 -7.03
N GLY A 31 15.76 -15.30 -7.71
CA GLY A 31 15.62 -15.18 -9.16
C GLY A 31 14.21 -15.47 -9.67
N GLY A 32 13.19 -15.30 -8.82
CA GLY A 32 11.79 -15.56 -9.15
C GLY A 32 11.15 -14.47 -10.02
N ASN A 33 9.96 -14.76 -10.55
CA ASN A 33 9.22 -13.80 -11.36
C ASN A 33 8.58 -12.71 -10.49
N VAL A 34 9.12 -11.50 -10.56
CA VAL A 34 8.66 -10.33 -9.79
C VAL A 34 7.40 -9.66 -10.32
N ARG A 35 7.06 -9.87 -11.61
CA ARG A 35 5.98 -9.12 -12.29
C ARG A 35 4.64 -9.11 -11.54
N PRO A 36 4.18 -10.23 -10.95
CA PRO A 36 2.92 -10.23 -10.21
C PRO A 36 2.98 -9.35 -8.96
N VAL A 37 4.07 -9.41 -8.20
CA VAL A 37 4.23 -8.68 -6.93
C VAL A 37 4.44 -7.20 -7.18
N THR A 38 5.20 -6.83 -8.23
CA THR A 38 5.33 -5.42 -8.64
C THR A 38 3.98 -4.83 -9.07
N ARG A 39 3.11 -5.61 -9.74
CA ARG A 39 1.74 -5.15 -10.07
C ARG A 39 0.93 -4.89 -8.81
N GLN A 40 1.03 -5.77 -7.82
CA GLN A 40 0.34 -5.61 -6.54
C GLN A 40 0.83 -4.36 -5.77
N LEU A 41 2.15 -4.10 -5.77
CA LEU A 41 2.72 -2.89 -5.18
C LEU A 41 2.14 -1.63 -5.83
N LYS A 42 2.07 -1.60 -7.16
CA LYS A 42 1.49 -0.46 -7.87
C LYS A 42 0.02 -0.23 -7.51
N GLN A 43 -0.77 -1.29 -7.37
CA GLN A 43 -2.16 -1.17 -6.92
C GLN A 43 -2.25 -0.59 -5.50
N LEU A 44 -1.39 -1.07 -4.59
CA LEU A 44 -1.32 -0.52 -3.23
C LEU A 44 -0.88 0.95 -3.22
N GLU A 45 0.02 1.39 -4.10
CA GLU A 45 0.40 2.80 -4.24
C GLU A 45 -0.80 3.68 -4.63
N GLU A 46 -1.60 3.23 -5.60
CA GLU A 46 -2.80 3.92 -6.05
C GLU A 46 -3.84 4.00 -4.91
N GLU A 47 -4.07 2.90 -4.18
CA GLU A 47 -4.98 2.87 -3.03
C GLU A 47 -4.50 3.77 -1.88
N ILE A 48 -3.19 3.76 -1.58
CA ILE A 48 -2.57 4.66 -0.58
C ILE A 48 -2.76 6.12 -0.97
N GLN A 49 -2.60 6.45 -2.26
CA GLN A 49 -2.79 7.82 -2.74
C GLN A 49 -4.23 8.28 -2.50
N VAL A 50 -5.21 7.46 -2.88
CA VAL A 50 -6.63 7.76 -2.66
C VAL A 50 -6.93 7.93 -1.16
N ALA A 51 -6.48 7.00 -0.33
CA ALA A 51 -6.71 7.08 1.12
C ALA A 51 -6.07 8.33 1.75
N ARG A 52 -4.88 8.75 1.28
CA ARG A 52 -4.25 10.02 1.72
C ARG A 52 -5.08 11.24 1.34
N GLN A 53 -5.62 11.26 0.11
CA GLN A 53 -6.49 12.35 -0.33
C GLN A 53 -7.72 12.44 0.56
N THR A 54 -8.37 11.32 0.85
CA THR A 54 -9.55 11.32 1.73
C THR A 54 -9.23 11.77 3.15
N VAL A 55 -8.08 11.39 3.72
CA VAL A 55 -7.66 11.90 5.03
C VAL A 55 -7.48 13.42 4.99
N ASN A 56 -6.82 13.95 3.96
CA ASN A 56 -6.60 15.38 3.83
C ASN A 56 -7.92 16.16 3.67
N GLU A 57 -8.87 15.61 2.91
CA GLU A 57 -10.21 16.21 2.72
C GLU A 57 -11.02 16.24 4.02
N LEU A 58 -10.90 15.22 4.87
CA LEU A 58 -11.59 15.13 6.15
C LEU A 58 -10.91 15.94 7.28
N GLU A 59 -9.68 16.40 7.08
CA GLU A 59 -8.94 17.26 8.03
C GLU A 59 -9.23 18.76 7.86
N GLN A 60 -9.86 19.15 6.75
CA GLN A 60 -10.21 20.54 6.41
C GLN A 60 -11.52 20.95 7.08
#